data_AF-A0A059G1N7-F1
#
_entry.id   AF-A0A059G1N7-F1
#
_cell.length_a   1.000
_cell.length_b   1.000
_cell.length_c   1.000
_cell.angle_alpha   90.00
_cell.angle_beta   90.00
_cell.angle_gamma   90.00
#
_symmetry.space_group_name_H-M   'P 1'
#
loop_
_entity.id
_entity.type
_entity.pdbx_description
1 polymer ?
#
loop_
_entity_poly.entity_id
_entity_poly.type
_entity_poly.pdbx_seq_one_letter_code
_entity_poly.pdbx_strand_id
1 'polypeptide(L)' 'MTDQLDPAAPLGTATALTVPDHPRIYVACLAAYNNGRLHGAWIDAITPDAIRAGVREMLATSPEPDAEEWA' A
#
# COMPACT_ATOMS: atom_id res chain seq x y z
N MET A 1 14.57 -42.79 21.34
CA MET A 1 13.32 -42.02 21.32
C MET A 1 13.48 -41.00 20.20
N THR A 2 13.20 -41.46 18.98
CA THR A 2 13.36 -40.70 17.73
C THR A 2 12.18 -39.74 17.60
N ASP A 3 12.47 -38.45 17.57
CA ASP A 3 11.51 -37.39 17.31
C ASP A 3 11.18 -37.41 15.81
N GLN A 4 9.97 -37.86 15.50
CA GLN A 4 9.43 -37.92 14.15
C GLN A 4 8.81 -36.56 13.86
N LEU A 5 9.51 -35.71 13.09
CA LEU A 5 8.97 -34.44 12.62
C LEU A 5 7.82 -34.69 11.65
N ASP A 6 6.61 -34.29 12.05
CA ASP A 6 5.44 -34.24 11.18
C ASP A 6 5.69 -33.25 10.03
N PRO A 7 5.39 -33.60 8.75
CA PRO A 7 5.48 -32.65 7.66
C PRO A 7 4.36 -31.62 7.81
N ALA A 8 4.73 -30.37 8.07
CA ALA A 8 3.82 -29.24 8.05
C ALA A 8 3.01 -29.23 6.75
N ALA A 9 1.68 -29.12 6.89
CA ALA A 9 0.75 -28.99 5.78
C ALA A 9 1.23 -27.93 4.76
N PRO A 10 1.07 -28.13 3.45
CA PRO A 10 1.52 -27.17 2.47
C PRO A 10 0.80 -25.84 2.70
N LEU A 11 1.55 -24.83 3.14
CA LEU A 11 1.10 -23.45 3.15
C LEU A 11 0.73 -23.12 1.70
N GLY A 12 -0.50 -22.66 1.51
CA GLY A 12 -1.22 -22.66 0.25
C GLY A 12 -0.41 -22.25 -0.98
N THR A 13 -0.80 -22.80 -2.13
CA THR A 13 -0.27 -22.50 -3.46
C THR A 13 0.08 -21.02 -3.58
N ALA A 14 1.38 -20.74 -3.70
CA ALA A 14 1.88 -19.43 -4.06
C ALA A 14 1.30 -19.08 -5.44
N THR A 15 0.15 -18.40 -5.43
CA THR A 15 -0.27 -17.61 -6.59
C THR A 15 0.87 -16.64 -6.81
N ALA A 16 1.61 -16.82 -7.90
CA ALA A 16 2.71 -15.94 -8.26
C ALA A 16 2.18 -14.51 -8.15
N LEU A 17 2.69 -13.76 -7.17
CA LEU A 17 2.34 -12.36 -7.02
C LEU A 17 2.71 -11.73 -8.35
N THR A 18 1.70 -11.31 -9.11
CA THR A 18 1.93 -10.63 -10.38
C THR A 18 2.57 -9.30 -10.01
N VAL A 19 3.90 -9.26 -10.10
CA VAL A 19 4.65 -8.02 -9.97
C VAL A 19 4.31 -7.23 -11.23
N PRO A 20 3.66 -6.08 -11.12
CA PRO A 20 3.37 -5.27 -12.29
C PRO A 20 4.68 -4.91 -12.99
N ASP A 21 4.64 -4.81 -14.31
CA ASP A 21 5.80 -4.44 -15.14
C ASP A 21 6.26 -2.99 -14.93
N HIS A 22 5.56 -2.24 -14.07
CA HIS A 22 5.87 -0.86 -13.72
C HIS A 22 6.08 -0.68 -12.21
N PRO A 23 6.94 0.27 -11.79
CA PRO A 23 7.10 0.59 -10.39
C PRO A 23 5.78 1.09 -9.79
N ARG A 24 5.54 0.73 -8.53
CA ARG A 24 4.43 1.25 -7.72
C ARG A 24 4.98 1.81 -6.42
N ILE A 25 4.38 2.89 -5.96
CA ILE A 25 4.70 3.49 -4.66
C ILE A 25 3.45 3.47 -3.78
N TYR A 26 3.64 3.26 -2.49
CA TYR A 26 2.57 3.48 -1.52
C TYR A 26 2.72 4.89 -0.95
N VAL A 27 1.66 5.69 -1.01
CA VAL A 27 1.63 7.04 -0.45
C VAL A 27 0.57 7.10 0.64
N ALA A 28 0.96 7.60 1.82
CA ALA A 28 0.08 7.75 2.97
C ALA A 28 -0.21 9.22 3.25
N CYS A 29 -1.41 9.52 3.75
CA CYS A 29 -1.78 10.85 4.21
C CYS A 29 -1.17 11.10 5.60
N LEU A 30 -0.33 12.13 5.71
CA LEU A 30 0.34 12.49 6.97
C LEU A 30 -0.66 12.91 8.06
N ALA A 31 -1.71 13.67 7.71
CA ALA A 31 -2.73 14.11 8.66
C ALA A 31 -3.50 12.91 9.27
N ALA A 32 -3.89 11.95 8.43
CA ALA A 32 -4.55 10.73 8.88
C ALA A 32 -3.62 9.90 9.78
N TYR A 33 -2.35 9.75 9.37
CA TYR A 33 -1.35 9.02 10.15
C TYR A 33 -1.15 9.63 11.55
N ASN A 34 -1.01 10.96 11.62
CA ASN A 34 -0.86 11.68 12.88
C ASN A 34 -2.08 11.50 13.82
N ASN A 35 -3.28 11.31 13.25
CA ASN A 35 -4.51 11.04 13.99
C ASN A 35 -4.79 9.54 14.22
N GLY A 36 -3.82 8.66 13.97
CA GLY A 36 -3.94 7.22 14.18
C GLY A 36 -4.82 6.50 13.16
N ARG A 37 -5.08 7.12 12.00
CA ARG A 37 -5.87 6.55 10.90
C ARG A 37 -4.95 6.10 9.78
N LEU A 38 -5.11 4.86 9.34
CA LEU A 38 -4.38 4.33 8.19
C LEU A 38 -5.10 4.77 6.91
N HIS A 39 -4.62 5.84 6.28
CA HIS A 39 -5.11 6.30 4.99
C HIS A 39 -3.96 6.47 4.00
N GLY A 40 -4.09 5.82 2.84
CA GLY A 40 -3.07 5.84 1.80
C GLY A 40 -3.47 4.98 0.61
N ALA A 41 -2.79 5.15 -0.51
CA ALA A 41 -3.07 4.47 -1.75
C ALA A 41 -1.78 3.96 -2.42
N TRP A 42 -1.90 2.84 -3.12
CA TRP A 42 -0.88 2.41 -4.08
C TRP A 42 -1.07 3.20 -5.38
N ILE A 43 0.01 3.80 -5.87
CA ILE A 43 0.01 4.61 -7.09
C ILE A 43 1.03 4.04 -8.06
N ASP A 44 0.62 3.91 -9.32
CA ASP A 44 1.48 3.49 -10.41
C ASP A 44 2.46 4.62 -10.76
N ALA A 45 3.75 4.37 -10.57
CA ALA A 45 4.82 5.34 -10.74
C ALA A 45 5.32 5.39 -12.20
N ILE A 46 4.38 5.43 -13.15
CA ILE A 46 4.66 5.37 -14.60
C ILE A 46 5.12 6.74 -15.11
N THR A 47 4.48 7.82 -14.66
CA THR A 47 4.82 9.20 -15.02
C THR A 47 4.67 10.14 -13.83
N PRO A 48 5.37 11.29 -13.79
CA PRO A 48 5.20 12.29 -12.75
C PRO A 48 3.76 12.79 -12.62
N ASP A 49 3.04 12.95 -13.73
CA ASP A 49 1.64 13.41 -13.72
C ASP A 49 0.69 12.35 -13.15
N ALA A 50 0.89 11.07 -13.48
CA ALA A 50 0.13 9.97 -12.88
C ALA A 50 0.34 9.88 -11.37
N ILE A 51 1.59 10.06 -10.93
CA ILE A 51 1.92 10.10 -9.50
C ILE A 51 1.19 11.27 -8.82
N ARG A 52 1.31 12.48 -9.36
CA ARG A 52 0.66 13.68 -8.80
C ARG A 52 -0.87 13.57 -8.79
N ALA A 53 -1.46 12.97 -9.82
CA ALA A 53 -2.90 12.73 -9.87
C ALA A 53 -3.33 11.76 -8.77
N GLY A 54 -2.64 10.62 -8.63
CA GLY A 54 -2.92 9.64 -7.58
C GLY A 54 -2.73 10.19 -6.16
N VAL A 55 -1.72 11.05 -5.95
CA VAL A 55 -1.51 11.69 -4.65
C VAL A 55 -2.65 12.65 -4.32
N ARG A 56 -3.07 13.50 -5.28
CA ARG A 56 -4.20 14.42 -5.08
C ARG A 56 -5.50 13.67 -4.80
N GLU A 57 -5.78 12.58 -5.52
CA GLU A 57 -6.95 11.74 -5.26
C GLU A 57 -6.91 11.09 -3.87
N MET A 58 -5.75 10.57 -3.46
CA MET A 58 -5.55 10.00 -2.13
C MET A 58 -5.77 11.06 -1.04
N LEU A 59 -5.27 12.27 -1.21
CA LEU A 59 -5.47 13.36 -0.25
C LEU A 59 -6.92 13.86 -0.23
N ALA A 60 -7.58 13.96 -1.39
CA ALA A 60 -8.99 14.37 -1.50
C ALA A 60 -9.95 13.36 -0.85
N THR A 61 -9.55 12.09 -0.74
CA THR A 61 -10.30 11.03 -0.04
C THR A 61 -9.93 10.91 1.44
N SER A 62 -9.06 11.78 1.96
CA SER A 62 -8.63 11.76 3.35
C SER A 62 -9.81 12.00 4.30
N PRO A 63 -9.92 11.24 5.40
CA PRO A 63 -10.94 11.44 6.42
C PRO A 63 -10.64 12.60 7.37
N GLU A 64 -9.49 13.29 7.21
CA GLU A 64 -9.10 14.46 7.98
C GLU A 64 -9.35 15.76 7.19
N PRO A 65 -9.90 16.81 7.83
CA PRO A 65 -9.97 18.14 7.22
C PRO A 65 -8.56 18.67 6.93
N ASP A 66 -8.41 19.48 5.87
CA ASP A 66 -7.17 20.16 5.48
C ASP A 66 -5.97 19.24 5.13
N ALA A 67 -6.21 17.98 4.76
CA ALA A 67 -5.15 17.08 4.29
C ALA A 67 -4.39 17.60 3.05
N GLU A 68 -5.00 18.50 2.26
CA GLU A 68 -4.39 19.14 1.10
C GLU A 68 -3.33 20.20 1.47
N GLU A 69 -3.33 20.72 2.70
CA GLU A 69 -2.37 21.75 3.16
C GLU A 69 -0.97 21.17 3.49
N TRP A 70 -0.84 19.84 3.49
CA TRP A 70 0.40 19.12 3.75
C TRP A 70 0.84 18.23 2.58
N ALA A 71 0.31 18.51 1.38
CA ALA A 71 0.55 17.79 0.13
C ALA A 71 1.94 18.02 -0.48
#